data_AF-A0A497ZZ71-F1
#
_entry.id   AF-A0A497ZZ71-F1
#
_cell.length_a   1.000
_cell.length_b   1.000
_cell.length_c   1.000
_cell.angle_alpha   90.00
_cell.angle_beta   90.00
_cell.angle_gamma   90.00
#
_symmetry.space_group_name_H-M   'P 1'
#
loop_
_entity.id
_entity.type
_entity.pdbx_description
1 polymer ?
#
loop_
_entity_poly.entity_id
_entity_poly.type
_entity_poly.pdbx_seq_one_letter_code
_entity_poly.pdbx_strand_id
1 'polypeptide(L)'
;MFWSIKPFAARFFGSSPSTPLPASVADATAWLVASGQLNVPIVETDEQDANGHQVIERGRYLARQDMWAELSQEMRAADQARKSTPCGQPIADLLAFGARSDVVLAVEHALSDGKAMSDYDLLGGIFELEGEIQNHPNDPMITLVVALAHIDLAWAWRGDAHPEALPSLHQSRCAAHFDRAAALLPLCRSAMPDSPAIAAADCALLAGHVDPRTRVADKYEHLITLDIQNHRHMRAMGSHLLPRWFGSYEELEVQALRNAARTQKTWGAGGYTWVQFDAIALDDEACARVDVEYFLEGLRDIVARRPDQQTINLLAAYCAITQQNRMGQNPQADIARKQICEAANWLIRDHLTELHPLIWAHAANGFNNSLRVNSSERFAARGRRDALKAIANLLREELRSGQSVTFTPSGLQFSGN
;
A
#
# COMPACT_ATOMS: atom_id res chain seq x y z
N MET A 1 21.86 12.30 23.46
CA MET A 1 22.46 13.52 22.88
C MET A 1 21.57 13.89 21.69
N PHE A 2 20.48 14.60 21.99
CA PHE A 2 19.36 14.82 21.05
C PHE A 2 19.73 15.94 20.07
N TRP A 3 19.82 15.61 18.79
CA TRP A 3 19.94 16.61 17.74
C TRP A 3 18.55 17.11 17.38
N SER A 4 18.33 18.39 17.72
CA SER A 4 17.16 19.17 17.33
C SER A 4 17.24 19.46 15.83
N ILE A 5 16.32 18.88 15.05
CA ILE A 5 16.10 19.25 13.66
C ILE A 5 14.76 19.96 13.62
N LYS A 6 14.78 21.31 13.58
CA LYS A 6 13.63 22.05 13.06
C LYS A 6 13.64 21.90 11.53
N PRO A 7 12.51 21.55 10.92
CA PRO A 7 12.00 22.46 9.91
C PRO A 7 10.48 22.60 9.91
N PHE A 8 10.11 23.70 9.29
CA PHE A 8 8.82 24.34 9.19
C PHE A 8 7.99 23.69 8.07
N ALA A 9 6.87 23.05 8.42
CA ALA A 9 5.66 22.95 7.59
C ALA A 9 4.52 22.26 8.39
N ALA A 10 3.82 23.04 9.21
CA ALA A 10 2.51 22.65 9.77
C ALA A 10 1.41 23.46 9.07
N ARG A 11 0.37 22.74 8.62
CA ARG A 11 -0.96 23.12 8.05
C ARG A 11 -1.08 22.50 6.65
N PHE A 12 -1.95 21.52 6.44
CA PHE A 12 -3.41 21.63 6.58
C PHE A 12 -4.04 20.39 7.20
N PHE A 13 -4.62 20.52 8.40
CA PHE A 13 -5.89 19.89 8.79
C PHE A 13 -6.44 20.68 9.98
N GLY A 14 -6.99 21.86 9.68
CA GLY A 14 -8.03 22.45 10.51
C GLY A 14 -9.36 21.95 9.97
N SER A 15 -10.20 21.39 10.82
CA SER A 15 -11.62 21.20 10.53
C SER A 15 -12.24 22.57 10.29
N SER A 16 -12.26 23.02 9.03
CA SER A 16 -13.12 24.15 8.66
C SER A 16 -14.56 23.73 8.84
N PRO A 17 -15.44 24.57 9.43
CA PRO A 17 -16.87 24.33 9.36
C PRO A 17 -17.24 24.19 7.88
N SER A 18 -18.04 23.17 7.58
CA SER A 18 -18.59 22.89 6.25
C SER A 18 -19.29 24.14 5.72
N THR A 19 -18.53 24.98 5.04
CA THR A 19 -19.05 26.06 4.22
C THR A 19 -19.55 25.35 2.97
N PRO A 20 -20.84 25.44 2.63
CA PRO A 20 -21.36 24.72 1.46
C PRO A 20 -20.54 25.13 0.24
N LEU A 21 -19.89 24.15 -0.39
CA LEU A 21 -19.30 24.30 -1.71
C LEU A 21 -20.38 24.92 -2.60
N PRO A 22 -20.11 26.03 -3.30
CA PRO A 22 -21.07 26.56 -4.27
C PRO A 22 -21.39 25.45 -5.27
N ALA A 23 -22.68 25.25 -5.51
CA ALA A 23 -23.18 24.36 -6.53
C ALA A 23 -22.60 24.76 -7.90
N SER A 24 -21.52 24.12 -8.36
CA SER A 24 -21.10 24.17 -9.78
C SER A 24 -20.05 23.14 -10.25
N VAL A 25 -19.69 22.12 -9.45
CA VAL A 25 -18.75 21.06 -9.93
C VAL A 25 -19.49 19.78 -10.39
N ALA A 26 -20.71 19.56 -9.90
CA ALA A 26 -21.59 18.51 -10.41
C ALA A 26 -21.99 18.76 -11.88
N ASP A 27 -22.12 20.03 -12.28
CA ASP A 27 -22.55 20.44 -13.61
C ASP A 27 -21.48 20.24 -14.71
N ALA A 28 -20.19 20.31 -14.36
CA ALA A 28 -19.11 20.20 -15.36
C ALA A 28 -18.95 18.80 -15.96
N THR A 29 -19.29 17.75 -15.20
CA THR A 29 -19.26 16.35 -15.67
C THR A 29 -20.58 15.94 -16.31
N ALA A 30 -21.71 16.54 -15.87
CA ALA A 30 -23.02 16.32 -16.49
C ALA A 30 -23.08 16.86 -17.93
N TRP A 31 -22.37 17.96 -18.23
CA TRP A 31 -22.33 18.53 -19.58
C TRP A 31 -21.41 17.76 -20.56
N LEU A 32 -20.39 17.07 -20.07
CA LEU A 32 -19.48 16.25 -20.90
C LEU A 32 -20.16 14.98 -21.47
N VAL A 33 -21.22 14.51 -20.80
CA VAL A 33 -22.03 13.33 -21.19
C VAL A 33 -23.24 13.74 -22.05
N ALA A 34 -23.44 15.02 -22.33
CA ALA A 34 -24.58 15.50 -23.10
C ALA A 34 -24.49 15.22 -24.61
N SER A 35 -23.44 14.55 -25.09
CA SER A 35 -23.26 14.25 -26.52
C SER A 35 -22.85 12.80 -26.79
N GLY A 36 -22.00 12.18 -25.96
CA GLY A 36 -21.51 10.80 -26.11
C GLY A 36 -21.68 9.94 -24.84
N GLN A 37 -21.52 8.61 -24.98
CA GLN A 37 -21.66 7.65 -23.87
C GLN A 37 -20.30 7.05 -23.48
N LEU A 38 -20.07 6.81 -22.19
CA LEU A 38 -18.89 6.11 -21.68
C LEU A 38 -19.34 4.83 -20.95
N ASN A 39 -19.01 3.68 -21.53
CA ASN A 39 -19.36 2.37 -21.00
C ASN A 39 -18.09 1.62 -20.61
N VAL A 40 -17.87 1.41 -19.31
CA VAL A 40 -16.73 0.66 -18.78
C VAL A 40 -17.26 -0.48 -17.92
N PRO A 41 -16.90 -1.75 -18.18
CA PRO A 41 -17.16 -2.85 -17.25
C PRO A 41 -16.56 -2.55 -15.88
N ILE A 42 -17.30 -2.83 -14.81
CA ILE A 42 -16.87 -2.54 -13.44
C ILE A 42 -16.85 -3.86 -12.68
N VAL A 43 -15.68 -4.22 -12.16
CA VAL A 43 -15.54 -5.36 -11.26
C VAL A 43 -16.17 -4.99 -9.92
N GLU A 44 -17.12 -5.80 -9.47
CA GLU A 44 -17.78 -5.58 -8.19
C GLU A 44 -16.80 -5.79 -7.03
N THR A 45 -16.93 -4.95 -6.01
CA THR A 45 -16.05 -4.96 -4.82
C THR A 45 -15.96 -6.35 -4.19
N ASP A 46 -17.08 -7.08 -4.19
CA ASP A 46 -17.20 -8.39 -3.57
C ASP A 46 -16.30 -9.43 -4.25
N GLU A 47 -16.15 -9.40 -5.58
CA GLU A 47 -15.34 -10.37 -6.32
C GLU A 47 -13.83 -10.15 -6.10
N GLN A 48 -13.40 -8.89 -5.99
CA GLN A 48 -11.99 -8.54 -5.82
C GLN A 48 -11.50 -8.74 -4.38
N ASP A 49 -12.36 -8.47 -3.40
CA ASP A 49 -12.05 -8.64 -1.98
C ASP A 49 -12.34 -10.07 -1.49
N ALA A 50 -13.25 -10.82 -2.11
CA ALA A 50 -13.67 -12.15 -1.63
C ALA A 50 -12.50 -13.11 -1.39
N ASN A 51 -11.54 -13.19 -2.31
CA ASN A 51 -10.41 -14.12 -2.14
C ASN A 51 -9.51 -13.71 -0.96
N GLY A 52 -9.14 -12.44 -0.86
CA GLY A 52 -8.32 -11.96 0.25
C GLY A 52 -9.05 -12.06 1.59
N HIS A 53 -10.32 -11.65 1.60
CA HIS A 53 -11.20 -11.70 2.77
C HIS A 53 -11.41 -13.13 3.25
N GLN A 54 -11.63 -14.10 2.36
CA GLN A 54 -11.74 -15.52 2.73
C GLN A 54 -10.48 -16.05 3.42
N VAL A 55 -9.29 -15.64 2.95
CA VAL A 55 -8.02 -16.03 3.61
C VAL A 55 -7.89 -15.36 4.99
N ILE A 56 -8.27 -14.08 5.11
CA ILE A 56 -8.30 -13.38 6.40
C ILE A 56 -9.27 -14.07 7.37
N GLU A 57 -10.50 -14.37 6.94
CA GLU A 57 -11.48 -15.09 7.76
C GLU A 57 -10.99 -16.48 8.14
N ARG A 58 -10.28 -17.18 7.25
CA ARG A 58 -9.66 -18.48 7.56
C ARG A 58 -8.64 -18.35 8.68
N GLY A 59 -7.73 -17.38 8.59
CA GLY A 59 -6.73 -17.11 9.63
C GLY A 59 -7.37 -16.79 10.98
N ARG A 60 -8.41 -15.93 10.96
CA ARG A 60 -9.16 -15.57 12.16
C ARG A 60 -9.93 -16.74 12.76
N TYR A 61 -10.58 -17.53 11.92
CA TYR A 61 -11.33 -18.71 12.34
C TYR A 61 -10.40 -19.70 13.05
N LEU A 62 -9.25 -20.03 12.47
CA LEU A 62 -8.29 -20.95 13.06
C LEU A 62 -7.79 -20.46 14.42
N ALA A 63 -7.44 -19.17 14.54
CA ALA A 63 -7.03 -18.58 15.82
C ALA A 63 -8.16 -18.65 16.87
N ARG A 64 -9.40 -18.32 16.50
CA ARG A 64 -10.58 -18.39 17.40
C ARG A 64 -10.93 -19.79 17.86
N GLN A 65 -10.57 -20.82 17.10
CA GLN A 65 -10.82 -22.22 17.43
C GLN A 65 -9.61 -22.88 18.11
N ASP A 66 -8.59 -22.11 18.50
CA ASP A 66 -7.36 -22.62 19.11
C ASP A 66 -6.60 -23.62 18.20
N MET A 67 -6.77 -23.49 16.88
CA MET A 67 -6.19 -24.37 15.86
C MET A 67 -4.82 -23.86 15.38
N TRP A 68 -3.96 -23.45 16.31
CA TRP A 68 -2.68 -22.78 16.01
C TRP A 68 -1.68 -23.64 15.23
N ALA A 69 -1.65 -24.95 15.48
CA ALA A 69 -0.79 -25.87 14.73
C ALA A 69 -1.20 -25.95 13.24
N GLU A 70 -2.50 -25.94 12.95
CA GLU A 70 -3.03 -25.95 11.58
C GLU A 70 -2.76 -24.61 10.88
N LEU A 71 -3.01 -23.49 11.56
CA LEU A 71 -2.67 -22.16 11.07
C LEU A 71 -1.18 -22.04 10.71
N SER A 72 -0.29 -22.48 11.60
CA SER A 72 1.16 -22.51 11.36
C SER A 72 1.52 -23.31 10.11
N GLN A 73 0.92 -24.50 9.95
CA GLN A 73 1.16 -25.35 8.79
C GLN A 73 0.68 -24.71 7.49
N GLU A 74 -0.51 -24.10 7.49
CA GLU A 74 -1.05 -23.38 6.32
C GLU A 74 -0.18 -22.17 5.94
N MET A 75 0.20 -21.36 6.92
CA MET A 75 1.10 -20.22 6.73
C MET A 75 2.45 -20.67 6.16
N ARG A 76 3.06 -21.70 6.76
CA ARG A 76 4.34 -22.26 6.31
C ARG A 76 4.28 -22.77 4.88
N ALA A 77 3.24 -23.53 4.54
CA ALA A 77 3.06 -24.05 3.19
C ALA A 77 2.82 -22.94 2.16
N ALA A 78 2.04 -21.91 2.52
CA ALA A 78 1.78 -20.77 1.66
C ALA A 78 3.05 -19.92 1.43
N ASP A 79 3.80 -19.63 2.49
CA ASP A 79 5.03 -18.85 2.44
C ASP A 79 6.10 -19.56 1.61
N GLN A 80 6.36 -20.85 1.87
CA GLN A 80 7.34 -21.65 1.11
C GLN A 80 7.01 -21.76 -0.38
N ALA A 81 5.72 -21.91 -0.71
CA ALA A 81 5.26 -21.97 -2.08
C ALA A 81 5.07 -20.59 -2.74
N ARG A 82 5.36 -19.49 -2.03
CA ARG A 82 5.16 -18.10 -2.48
C ARG A 82 3.74 -17.86 -3.01
N LYS A 83 2.75 -18.48 -2.36
CA LYS A 83 1.36 -18.37 -2.81
C LYS A 83 0.85 -16.96 -2.56
N SER A 84 0.20 -16.39 -3.58
CA SER A 84 -0.49 -15.12 -3.49
C SER A 84 -1.92 -15.23 -3.98
N THR A 85 -2.76 -14.30 -3.55
CA THR A 85 -4.05 -14.05 -4.18
C THR A 85 -3.86 -13.59 -5.64
N PRO A 86 -4.93 -13.57 -6.47
CA PRO A 86 -4.85 -12.97 -7.80
C PRO A 86 -4.38 -11.51 -7.79
N CYS A 87 -4.59 -10.77 -6.70
CA CYS A 87 -4.11 -9.40 -6.51
C CYS A 87 -2.69 -9.27 -5.94
N GLY A 88 -1.95 -10.39 -5.91
CA GLY A 88 -0.55 -10.42 -5.51
C GLY A 88 -0.33 -10.23 -4.00
N GLN A 89 -1.36 -10.40 -3.16
CA GLN A 89 -1.17 -10.40 -1.71
C GLN A 89 -0.70 -11.78 -1.25
N PRO A 90 0.40 -11.90 -0.49
CA PRO A 90 0.86 -13.20 0.02
C PRO A 90 -0.20 -13.85 0.91
N ILE A 91 -0.50 -15.12 0.67
CA ILE A 91 -1.51 -15.86 1.46
C ILE A 91 -1.06 -16.00 2.93
N ALA A 92 0.24 -16.20 3.17
CA ALA A 92 0.78 -16.30 4.54
C ALA A 92 0.55 -15.01 5.35
N ASP A 93 0.74 -13.84 4.72
CA ASP A 93 0.51 -12.55 5.36
C ASP A 93 -0.97 -12.33 5.70
N LEU A 94 -1.88 -12.74 4.81
CA LEU A 94 -3.33 -12.64 5.01
C LEU A 94 -3.83 -13.58 6.13
N LEU A 95 -3.32 -14.81 6.18
CA LEU A 95 -3.60 -15.75 7.28
C LEU A 95 -3.11 -15.17 8.62
N ALA A 96 -1.87 -14.68 8.65
CA ALA A 96 -1.30 -14.04 9.84
C ALA A 96 -2.07 -12.78 10.25
N PHE A 97 -2.60 -12.02 9.29
CA PHE A 97 -3.43 -10.84 9.55
C PHE A 97 -4.74 -11.23 10.19
N GLY A 98 -5.44 -12.22 9.64
CA GLY A 98 -6.66 -12.77 10.24
C GLY A 98 -6.46 -13.26 11.66
N ALA A 99 -5.37 -14.00 11.91
CA ALA A 99 -5.08 -14.60 13.20
C ALA A 99 -4.92 -13.59 14.35
N ARG A 100 -4.43 -12.38 14.05
CA ARG A 100 -4.21 -11.33 15.05
C ARG A 100 -5.23 -10.19 15.00
N SER A 101 -6.15 -10.20 14.03
CA SER A 101 -7.01 -9.04 13.75
C SER A 101 -7.90 -8.66 14.93
N ASP A 102 -8.43 -9.64 15.66
CA ASP A 102 -9.34 -9.36 16.78
C ASP A 102 -8.65 -8.57 17.90
N VAL A 103 -7.41 -8.95 18.25
CA VAL A 103 -6.61 -8.26 19.27
C VAL A 103 -6.26 -6.86 18.83
N VAL A 104 -5.78 -6.70 17.59
CA VAL A 104 -5.38 -5.39 17.04
C VAL A 104 -6.59 -4.46 16.95
N LEU A 105 -7.71 -4.92 16.38
CA LEU A 105 -8.93 -4.12 16.24
C LEU A 105 -9.52 -3.70 17.59
N ALA A 106 -9.47 -4.57 18.60
CA ALA A 106 -9.93 -4.23 19.94
C ALA A 106 -9.12 -3.06 20.53
N VAL A 107 -7.79 -3.09 20.41
CA VAL A 107 -6.91 -2.01 20.89
C VAL A 107 -7.10 -0.73 20.06
N GLU A 108 -7.18 -0.84 18.73
CA GLU A 108 -7.43 0.32 17.88
C GLU A 108 -8.76 1.02 18.21
N HIS A 109 -9.81 0.24 18.46
CA HIS A 109 -11.12 0.77 18.84
C HIS A 109 -11.05 1.48 20.20
N ALA A 110 -10.42 0.84 21.19
CA ALA A 110 -10.22 1.41 22.51
C ALA A 110 -9.45 2.74 22.50
N LEU A 111 -8.38 2.82 21.71
CA LEU A 111 -7.59 4.04 21.55
C LEU A 111 -8.37 5.14 20.82
N SER A 112 -9.23 4.77 19.88
CA SER A 112 -10.04 5.73 19.09
C SER A 112 -11.20 6.32 19.88
N ASP A 113 -11.84 5.52 20.74
CA ASP A 113 -13.01 5.93 21.53
C ASP A 113 -12.64 6.83 22.73
N GLY A 114 -11.35 6.95 23.08
CA GLY A 114 -10.85 7.80 24.17
C GLY A 114 -11.39 7.42 25.56
N LYS A 115 -12.09 6.28 25.67
CA LYS A 115 -12.56 5.76 26.96
C LYS A 115 -11.38 5.16 27.71
N ALA A 116 -11.31 5.45 29.01
CA ALA A 116 -10.36 4.82 29.91
C ALA A 116 -10.71 3.33 30.07
N MET A 117 -10.30 2.50 29.12
CA MET A 117 -10.12 1.08 29.39
C MET A 117 -8.96 0.92 30.36
N SER A 118 -9.09 0.00 31.32
CA SER A 118 -7.96 -0.25 32.21
C SER A 118 -6.81 -0.84 31.39
N ASP A 119 -5.56 -0.59 31.79
CA ASP A 119 -4.37 -1.20 31.16
C ASP A 119 -4.49 -2.73 31.10
N TYR A 120 -5.25 -3.34 32.01
CA TYR A 120 -5.54 -4.77 32.05
C TYR A 120 -6.40 -5.23 30.85
N ASP A 121 -7.39 -4.44 30.46
CA ASP A 121 -8.31 -4.78 29.36
C ASP A 121 -7.64 -4.63 27.98
N LEU A 122 -6.70 -3.70 27.83
CA LEU A 122 -5.93 -3.50 26.60
C LEU A 122 -4.86 -4.57 26.38
N LEU A 123 -4.29 -5.11 27.47
CA LEU A 123 -3.19 -6.06 27.40
C LEU A 123 -3.65 -7.53 27.40
N GLY A 124 -4.89 -7.82 27.80
CA GLY A 124 -5.41 -9.18 27.89
C GLY A 124 -5.26 -9.98 26.59
N GLY A 125 -5.72 -9.44 25.46
CA GLY A 125 -5.65 -10.14 24.18
C GLY A 125 -4.22 -10.39 23.67
N ILE A 126 -3.29 -9.47 23.92
CA ILE A 126 -1.88 -9.70 23.55
C ILE A 126 -1.19 -10.68 24.52
N PHE A 127 -1.60 -10.73 25.79
CA PHE A 127 -1.12 -11.75 26.72
C PHE A 127 -1.57 -13.17 26.34
N GLU A 128 -2.80 -13.32 25.84
CA GLU A 128 -3.27 -14.61 25.30
C GLU A 128 -2.42 -15.07 24.11
N LEU A 129 -2.16 -14.17 23.15
CA LEU A 129 -1.27 -14.46 22.01
C LEU A 129 0.16 -14.82 22.45
N GLU A 130 0.70 -14.14 23.47
CA GLU A 130 2.00 -14.47 24.06
C GLU A 130 1.99 -15.85 24.75
N GLY A 131 0.85 -16.26 25.29
CA GLY A 131 0.62 -17.61 25.81
C GLY A 131 0.80 -18.69 24.73
N GLU A 132 0.42 -18.39 23.48
CA GLU A 132 0.55 -19.36 22.37
C GLU A 132 2.00 -19.66 22.00
N ILE A 133 2.92 -18.73 22.21
CA ILE A 133 4.35 -19.00 22.08
C ILE A 133 4.80 -20.05 23.12
N GLN A 134 4.22 -20.00 24.33
CA GLN A 134 4.55 -20.95 25.41
C GLN A 134 3.95 -22.33 25.14
N ASN A 135 2.75 -22.39 24.58
CA ASN A 135 2.08 -23.63 24.18
C ASN A 135 2.75 -24.29 22.97
N HIS A 136 3.33 -23.49 22.08
CA HIS A 136 3.99 -23.93 20.84
C HIS A 136 5.45 -23.46 20.77
N PRO A 137 6.31 -23.91 21.70
CA PRO A 137 7.69 -23.45 21.74
C PRO A 137 8.42 -23.85 20.45
N ASN A 138 9.17 -22.90 19.89
CA ASN A 138 9.95 -23.05 18.65
C ASN A 138 9.13 -23.12 17.35
N ASP A 139 7.82 -22.84 17.35
CA ASP A 139 7.12 -22.65 16.08
C ASP A 139 7.35 -21.21 15.54
N PRO A 140 8.07 -21.04 14.41
CA PRO A 140 8.40 -19.72 13.88
C PRO A 140 7.20 -18.98 13.28
N MET A 141 6.16 -19.67 12.81
CA MET A 141 4.99 -19.03 12.19
C MET A 141 4.03 -18.50 13.26
N ILE A 142 3.84 -19.23 14.36
CA ILE A 142 3.09 -18.72 15.51
C ILE A 142 3.84 -17.52 16.12
N THR A 143 5.15 -17.66 16.33
CA THR A 143 5.99 -16.56 16.82
C THR A 143 5.93 -15.33 15.90
N LEU A 144 5.89 -15.53 14.58
CA LEU A 144 5.70 -14.46 13.59
C LEU A 144 4.35 -13.75 13.75
N VAL A 145 3.24 -14.48 13.95
CA VAL A 145 1.92 -13.85 14.19
C VAL A 145 1.96 -12.91 15.40
N VAL A 146 2.57 -13.36 16.50
CA VAL A 146 2.68 -12.55 17.73
C VAL A 146 3.61 -11.35 17.53
N ALA A 147 4.73 -11.53 16.82
CA ALA A 147 5.63 -10.43 16.48
C ALA A 147 4.92 -9.37 15.61
N LEU A 148 4.14 -9.80 14.61
CA LEU A 148 3.33 -8.91 13.78
C LEU A 148 2.23 -8.22 14.59
N ALA A 149 1.60 -8.91 15.54
CA ALA A 149 0.61 -8.30 16.43
C ALA A 149 1.25 -7.17 17.24
N HIS A 150 2.44 -7.38 17.78
CA HIS A 150 3.18 -6.31 18.45
C HIS A 150 3.52 -5.14 17.52
N ILE A 151 3.96 -5.39 16.28
CA ILE A 151 4.21 -4.31 15.31
C ILE A 151 2.93 -3.50 15.07
N ASP A 152 1.80 -4.16 14.83
CA ASP A 152 0.52 -3.48 14.59
C ASP A 152 0.04 -2.69 15.82
N LEU A 153 0.19 -3.24 17.02
CA LEU A 153 -0.11 -2.53 18.26
C LEU A 153 0.81 -1.32 18.47
N ALA A 154 2.09 -1.43 18.13
CA ALA A 154 3.01 -0.30 18.19
C ALA A 154 2.53 0.85 17.30
N TRP A 155 2.08 0.54 16.09
CA TRP A 155 1.47 1.51 15.18
C TRP A 155 0.17 2.10 15.72
N ALA A 156 -0.70 1.27 16.32
CA ALA A 156 -1.94 1.74 16.94
C ALA A 156 -1.67 2.76 18.06
N TRP A 157 -0.69 2.48 18.93
CA TRP A 157 -0.27 3.40 19.99
C TRP A 157 0.41 4.65 19.44
N ARG A 158 1.19 4.53 18.36
CA ARG A 158 1.82 5.67 17.68
C ARG A 158 0.77 6.62 17.15
N GLY A 159 -0.25 6.10 16.48
CA GLY A 159 -1.25 6.90 15.77
C GLY A 159 -0.65 7.83 14.72
N ASP A 160 -1.42 8.83 14.29
CA ASP A 160 -1.03 9.79 13.26
C ASP A 160 -0.35 11.06 13.81
N ALA A 161 -0.20 11.16 15.13
CA ALA A 161 0.38 12.34 15.77
C ALA A 161 1.89 12.43 15.51
N HIS A 162 2.39 13.68 15.44
CA HIS A 162 3.83 13.92 15.35
C HIS A 162 4.54 13.33 16.59
N PRO A 163 5.72 12.69 16.47
CA PRO A 163 6.42 12.09 17.61
C PRO A 163 6.55 12.99 18.84
N GLU A 164 6.81 14.29 18.63
CA GLU A 164 6.93 15.30 19.70
C GLU A 164 5.60 15.64 20.40
N ALA A 165 4.47 15.37 19.75
CA ALA A 165 3.13 15.63 20.26
C ALA A 165 2.48 14.37 20.89
N LEU A 166 3.15 13.21 20.85
CA LEU A 166 2.62 11.99 21.46
C LEU A 166 2.68 12.07 22.99
N PRO A 167 1.62 11.66 23.71
CA PRO A 167 1.68 11.45 25.16
C PRO A 167 2.78 10.45 25.55
N SER A 168 3.43 10.65 26.70
CA SER A 168 4.54 9.80 27.18
C SER A 168 4.15 8.32 27.28
N LEU A 169 2.92 8.02 27.69
CA LEU A 169 2.39 6.66 27.73
C LEU A 169 2.38 6.02 26.34
N HIS A 170 1.90 6.74 25.31
CA HIS A 170 1.85 6.24 23.94
C HIS A 170 3.25 5.98 23.39
N GLN A 171 4.21 6.89 23.65
CA GLN A 171 5.61 6.70 23.25
C GLN A 171 6.19 5.43 23.89
N SER A 172 5.98 5.26 25.20
CA SER A 172 6.45 4.10 25.96
C SER A 172 5.84 2.79 25.46
N ARG A 173 4.52 2.76 25.25
CA ARG A 173 3.80 1.57 24.75
C ARG A 173 4.19 1.22 23.31
N CYS A 174 4.32 2.21 22.44
CA CYS A 174 4.82 2.04 21.08
C CYS A 174 6.22 1.42 21.08
N ALA A 175 7.17 2.00 21.84
CA ALA A 175 8.52 1.48 21.97
C ALA A 175 8.55 0.04 22.51
N ALA A 176 7.82 -0.24 23.59
CA ALA A 176 7.79 -1.56 24.21
C ALA A 176 7.27 -2.66 23.27
N HIS A 177 6.28 -2.36 22.43
CA HIS A 177 5.79 -3.32 21.45
C HIS A 177 6.79 -3.56 20.32
N PHE A 178 7.45 -2.52 19.81
CA PHE A 178 8.54 -2.71 18.85
C PHE A 178 9.72 -3.49 19.46
N ASP A 179 10.11 -3.20 20.70
CA ASP A 179 11.16 -3.93 21.44
C ASP A 179 10.81 -5.42 21.54
N ARG A 180 9.54 -5.73 21.87
CA ARG A 180 9.09 -7.11 21.99
C ARG A 180 9.12 -7.85 20.65
N ALA A 181 8.62 -7.23 19.58
CA ALA A 181 8.70 -7.81 18.24
C ALA A 181 10.16 -8.03 17.79
N ALA A 182 11.07 -7.09 18.09
CA ALA A 182 12.50 -7.20 17.83
C ALA A 182 13.17 -8.34 18.61
N ALA A 183 12.66 -8.68 19.80
CA ALA A 183 13.13 -9.82 20.58
C ALA A 183 12.64 -11.18 20.03
N LEU A 184 11.48 -11.21 19.36
CA LEU A 184 10.86 -12.44 18.84
C LEU A 184 11.41 -12.83 17.46
N LEU A 185 11.56 -11.88 16.53
CA LEU A 185 11.93 -12.18 15.15
C LEU A 185 13.27 -12.92 14.94
N PRO A 186 14.33 -12.75 15.78
CA PRO A 186 15.56 -13.50 15.62
C PRO A 186 15.36 -15.02 15.67
N LEU A 187 14.42 -15.51 16.48
CA LEU A 187 14.06 -16.93 16.55
C LEU A 187 13.42 -17.39 15.24
N CYS A 188 12.48 -16.61 14.71
CA CYS A 188 11.83 -16.89 13.44
C CYS A 188 12.86 -16.94 12.30
N ARG A 189 13.74 -15.95 12.22
CA ARG A 189 14.78 -15.86 11.18
C ARG A 189 15.75 -17.03 11.23
N SER A 190 16.14 -17.46 12.43
CA SER A 190 17.03 -18.63 12.58
C SER A 190 16.35 -19.92 12.14
N ALA A 191 15.05 -20.07 12.39
CA ALA A 191 14.31 -21.28 12.04
C ALA A 191 13.92 -21.33 10.55
N MET A 192 13.65 -20.16 9.94
CA MET A 192 13.17 -20.05 8.56
C MET A 192 13.84 -18.87 7.84
N PRO A 193 15.14 -18.98 7.50
CA PRO A 193 15.92 -17.89 6.88
C PRO A 193 15.43 -17.50 5.48
N ASP A 194 14.77 -18.41 4.76
CA ASP A 194 14.28 -18.18 3.40
C ASP A 194 12.79 -17.78 3.36
N SER A 195 12.23 -17.27 4.46
CA SER A 195 10.82 -16.87 4.55
C SER A 195 10.63 -15.38 4.21
N PRO A 196 9.92 -15.05 3.11
CA PRO A 196 9.52 -13.68 2.79
C PRO A 196 8.64 -13.08 3.87
N ALA A 197 7.71 -13.83 4.46
CA ALA A 197 6.85 -13.30 5.52
C ALA A 197 7.67 -12.81 6.73
N ILE A 198 8.70 -13.57 7.13
CA ILE A 198 9.61 -13.17 8.21
C ILE A 198 10.50 -12.00 7.78
N ALA A 199 11.05 -12.03 6.57
CA ALA A 199 11.86 -10.93 6.04
C ALA A 199 11.04 -9.63 5.87
N ALA A 200 9.75 -9.72 5.57
CA ALA A 200 8.81 -8.61 5.50
C ALA A 200 8.53 -8.03 6.90
N ALA A 201 8.31 -8.89 7.91
CA ALA A 201 8.21 -8.44 9.30
C ALA A 201 9.49 -7.73 9.77
N ASP A 202 10.65 -8.22 9.35
CA ASP A 202 11.95 -7.60 9.59
C ASP A 202 12.10 -6.20 8.95
N CYS A 203 11.44 -5.96 7.82
CA CYS A 203 11.35 -4.65 7.20
C CYS A 203 10.34 -3.76 7.92
N ALA A 204 9.22 -4.31 8.39
CA ALA A 204 8.21 -3.57 9.14
C ALA A 204 8.74 -3.05 10.49
N LEU A 205 9.65 -3.78 11.14
CA LEU A 205 10.34 -3.32 12.36
C LEU A 205 11.16 -2.04 12.18
N LEU A 206 11.62 -1.74 10.97
CA LEU A 206 12.46 -0.57 10.70
C LEU A 206 11.78 0.75 11.05
N ALA A 207 10.45 0.79 11.11
CA ALA A 207 9.75 2.01 11.51
C ALA A 207 9.89 2.35 13.00
N GLY A 208 10.17 1.35 13.85
CA GLY A 208 10.31 1.52 15.30
C GLY A 208 11.74 1.31 15.81
N HIS A 209 12.59 0.65 15.03
CA HIS A 209 13.97 0.31 15.40
C HIS A 209 14.91 0.56 14.23
N VAL A 210 15.61 1.69 14.25
CA VAL A 210 16.74 1.94 13.35
C VAL A 210 17.98 2.18 14.18
N ASP A 211 18.81 1.14 14.29
CA ASP A 211 20.23 1.34 14.62
C ASP A 211 20.83 2.16 13.46
N PRO A 212 21.57 3.25 13.69
CA PRO A 212 22.31 3.99 12.67
C PRO A 212 23.21 3.11 11.77
N ARG A 213 23.53 1.88 12.19
CA ARG A 213 24.29 0.88 11.42
C ARG A 213 23.40 0.01 10.52
N THR A 214 22.09 0.04 10.69
CA THR A 214 21.14 -0.75 9.91
C THR A 214 21.00 -0.16 8.52
N ARG A 215 21.45 -0.91 7.52
CA ARG A 215 21.25 -0.55 6.12
C ARG A 215 19.85 -1.02 5.71
N VAL A 216 18.89 -0.10 5.73
CA VAL A 216 17.48 -0.32 5.32
C VAL A 216 17.42 -1.04 3.96
N ALA A 217 18.28 -0.61 3.02
CA ALA A 217 18.40 -1.22 1.72
C ALA A 217 18.69 -2.73 1.80
N ASP A 218 19.69 -3.16 2.59
CA ASP A 218 20.12 -4.57 2.65
C ASP A 218 18.98 -5.52 3.09
N LYS A 219 18.10 -5.07 4.00
CA LYS A 219 16.91 -5.85 4.41
C LYS A 219 15.90 -6.01 3.27
N TYR A 220 15.59 -4.92 2.57
CA TYR A 220 14.69 -4.97 1.42
C TYR A 220 15.29 -5.74 0.24
N GLU A 221 16.60 -5.61 -0.01
CA GLU A 221 17.30 -6.38 -1.04
C GLU A 221 17.16 -7.89 -0.78
N HIS A 222 17.29 -8.32 0.48
CA HIS A 222 17.07 -9.70 0.87
C HIS A 222 15.61 -10.14 0.65
N LEU A 223 14.64 -9.35 1.12
CA LEU A 223 13.21 -9.63 0.93
C LEU A 223 12.81 -9.74 -0.56
N ILE A 224 13.26 -8.79 -1.39
CA ILE A 224 13.01 -8.77 -2.83
C ILE A 224 13.65 -9.98 -3.52
N THR A 225 14.79 -10.45 -3.02
CA THR A 225 15.43 -11.68 -3.53
C THR A 225 14.60 -12.92 -3.20
N LEU A 226 14.00 -12.98 -2.00
CA LEU A 226 13.16 -14.10 -1.57
C LEU A 226 11.79 -14.15 -2.28
N ASP A 227 11.25 -12.98 -2.67
CA ASP A 227 9.91 -12.83 -3.27
C ASP A 227 9.93 -11.83 -4.45
N ILE A 228 10.68 -12.19 -5.49
CA ILE A 228 10.97 -11.33 -6.65
C ILE A 228 9.73 -10.94 -7.47
N GLN A 229 8.65 -11.71 -7.36
CA GLN A 229 7.40 -11.49 -8.07
C GLN A 229 6.50 -10.46 -7.37
N ASN A 230 6.80 -10.10 -6.12
CA ASN A 230 5.97 -9.20 -5.34
C ASN A 230 6.53 -7.77 -5.40
N HIS A 231 5.98 -6.99 -6.32
CA HIS A 231 6.36 -5.60 -6.53
C HIS A 231 6.13 -4.69 -5.32
N ARG A 232 5.30 -5.09 -4.36
CA ARG A 232 5.01 -4.29 -3.15
C ARG A 232 6.25 -4.12 -2.27
N HIS A 233 7.17 -5.09 -2.27
CA HIS A 233 8.43 -4.99 -1.52
C HIS A 233 9.35 -3.89 -2.08
N MET A 234 9.44 -3.77 -3.40
CA MET A 234 10.18 -2.69 -4.06
C MET A 234 9.56 -1.32 -3.78
N ARG A 235 8.24 -1.23 -3.84
CA ARG A 235 7.49 -0.01 -3.50
C ARG A 235 7.72 0.45 -2.06
N ALA A 236 7.66 -0.48 -1.11
CA ALA A 236 7.92 -0.21 0.30
C ALA A 236 9.38 0.21 0.54
N MET A 237 10.34 -0.42 -0.15
CA MET A 237 11.75 -0.03 -0.12
C MET A 237 11.93 1.44 -0.49
N GLY A 238 11.37 1.88 -1.63
CA GLY A 238 11.51 3.26 -2.07
C GLY A 238 10.96 4.27 -1.06
N SER A 239 9.79 3.99 -0.49
CA SER A 239 9.20 4.83 0.56
C SER A 239 10.11 4.95 1.78
N HIS A 240 10.72 3.85 2.22
CA HIS A 240 11.61 3.82 3.40
C HIS A 240 13.02 4.36 3.13
N LEU A 241 13.41 4.55 1.86
CA LEU A 241 14.66 5.21 1.48
C LEU A 241 14.53 6.75 1.37
N LEU A 242 13.34 7.31 1.53
CA LEU A 242 13.17 8.77 1.59
C LEU A 242 13.86 9.36 2.83
N PRO A 243 14.37 10.61 2.77
CA PRO A 243 15.09 11.24 3.89
C PRO A 243 14.29 11.39 5.19
N ARG A 244 12.95 11.42 5.10
CA ARG A 244 12.06 11.48 6.27
C ARG A 244 12.14 10.24 7.16
N TRP A 245 12.64 9.14 6.59
CA TRP A 245 12.96 7.92 7.32
C TRP A 245 14.45 7.96 7.63
N PHE A 246 15.28 7.26 6.85
CA PHE A 246 16.71 7.12 7.14
C PHE A 246 17.59 7.01 5.89
N GLY A 247 17.01 7.13 4.69
CA GLY A 247 17.77 7.10 3.45
C GLY A 247 18.13 8.48 2.92
N SER A 248 18.57 8.54 1.66
CA SER A 248 18.78 9.78 0.93
C SER A 248 18.26 9.64 -0.50
N TYR A 249 18.08 10.76 -1.21
CA TYR A 249 17.67 10.72 -2.61
C TYR A 249 18.70 10.01 -3.49
N GLU A 250 19.99 10.13 -3.16
CA GLU A 250 21.08 9.42 -3.85
C GLU A 250 21.02 7.92 -3.59
N GLU A 251 20.75 7.49 -2.35
CA GLU A 251 20.58 6.08 -2.03
C GLU A 251 19.34 5.49 -2.70
N LEU A 252 18.22 6.23 -2.71
CA LEU A 252 16.99 5.86 -3.43
C LEU A 252 17.28 5.58 -4.91
N GLU A 253 17.97 6.49 -5.60
CA GLU A 253 18.30 6.35 -7.02
C GLU A 253 19.23 5.15 -7.28
N VAL A 254 20.31 5.02 -6.50
CA VAL A 254 21.24 3.88 -6.62
C VAL A 254 20.51 2.56 -6.39
N GLN A 255 19.60 2.51 -5.42
CA GLN A 255 18.85 1.30 -5.10
C GLN A 255 17.75 0.98 -6.13
N ALA A 256 17.13 1.99 -6.73
CA ALA A 256 16.20 1.78 -7.84
C ALA A 256 16.92 1.14 -9.04
N LEU A 257 18.10 1.65 -9.43
CA LEU A 257 18.92 1.08 -10.51
C LEU A 257 19.39 -0.35 -10.19
N ARG A 258 19.84 -0.60 -8.95
CA ARG A 258 20.24 -1.95 -8.50
C ARG A 258 19.07 -2.93 -8.54
N ASN A 259 17.87 -2.50 -8.18
CA ASN A 259 16.69 -3.36 -8.24
C ASN A 259 16.22 -3.62 -9.67
N ALA A 260 16.37 -2.65 -10.58
CA ALA A 260 16.16 -2.90 -12.02
C ALA A 260 17.11 -4.00 -12.51
N ALA A 261 18.40 -3.94 -12.16
CA ALA A 261 19.36 -4.98 -12.51
C ALA A 261 19.06 -6.33 -11.83
N ARG A 262 18.80 -6.33 -10.52
CA ARG A 262 18.48 -7.53 -9.73
C ARG A 262 17.26 -8.26 -10.27
N THR A 263 16.26 -7.50 -10.72
CA THR A 263 14.97 -8.03 -11.16
C THR A 263 14.78 -7.99 -12.66
N GLN A 264 15.83 -7.72 -13.45
CA GLN A 264 15.77 -7.51 -14.89
C GLN A 264 15.02 -8.63 -15.63
N LYS A 265 15.21 -9.89 -15.22
CA LYS A 265 14.52 -11.04 -15.80
C LYS A 265 13.00 -11.02 -15.55
N THR A 266 12.59 -10.54 -14.38
CA THR A 266 11.19 -10.54 -13.92
C THR A 266 10.46 -9.25 -14.31
N TRP A 267 11.14 -8.12 -14.28
CA TRP A 267 10.53 -6.79 -14.40
C TRP A 267 11.19 -5.88 -15.44
N GLY A 268 12.34 -6.25 -16.01
CA GLY A 268 13.10 -5.34 -16.88
C GLY A 268 13.46 -4.04 -16.15
N ALA A 269 13.22 -2.90 -16.80
CA ALA A 269 13.32 -1.59 -16.17
C ALA A 269 12.25 -1.36 -15.07
N GLY A 270 11.20 -2.19 -15.01
CA GLY A 270 10.12 -2.11 -14.02
C GLY A 270 10.58 -2.18 -12.57
N GLY A 271 11.74 -2.79 -12.28
CA GLY A 271 12.32 -2.77 -10.94
C GLY A 271 12.68 -1.35 -10.47
N TYR A 272 13.14 -0.49 -11.39
CA TYR A 272 13.38 0.93 -11.13
C TYR A 272 12.07 1.65 -10.81
N THR A 273 11.08 1.48 -11.69
CA THR A 273 9.75 2.09 -11.55
C THR A 273 9.08 1.69 -10.24
N TRP A 274 9.13 0.42 -9.85
CA TRP A 274 8.50 -0.03 -8.60
C TRP A 274 9.17 0.55 -7.35
N VAL A 275 10.50 0.68 -7.34
CA VAL A 275 11.18 1.36 -6.22
C VAL A 275 10.80 2.85 -6.20
N GLN A 276 10.80 3.53 -7.33
CA GLN A 276 10.48 4.96 -7.37
C GLN A 276 8.99 5.27 -7.12
N PHE A 277 8.09 4.31 -7.39
CA PHE A 277 6.63 4.51 -7.48
C PHE A 277 6.02 5.29 -6.33
N ASP A 278 6.15 4.79 -5.10
CA ASP A 278 5.57 5.46 -3.94
C ASP A 278 6.45 6.65 -3.49
N ALA A 279 7.77 6.56 -3.69
CA ALA A 279 8.71 7.61 -3.30
C ALA A 279 8.39 8.95 -3.99
N ILE A 280 8.23 8.94 -5.32
CA ILE A 280 7.95 10.16 -6.09
C ILE A 280 6.50 10.65 -5.95
N ALA A 281 5.58 9.77 -5.51
CA ALA A 281 4.22 10.18 -5.16
C ALA A 281 4.14 10.84 -3.79
N LEU A 282 5.04 10.48 -2.86
CA LEU A 282 5.07 10.99 -1.50
C LEU A 282 5.97 12.22 -1.33
N ASP A 283 6.93 12.45 -2.23
CA ASP A 283 7.99 13.43 -2.04
C ASP A 283 8.32 14.21 -3.34
N ASP A 284 8.20 15.54 -3.29
CA ASP A 284 8.42 16.41 -4.44
C ASP A 284 9.88 16.41 -4.93
N GLU A 285 10.85 16.34 -4.00
CA GLU A 285 12.27 16.38 -4.36
C GLU A 285 12.69 15.05 -5.00
N ALA A 286 12.18 13.92 -4.50
CA ALA A 286 12.35 12.62 -5.18
C ALA A 286 11.75 12.65 -6.60
N CYS A 287 10.56 13.23 -6.76
CA CYS A 287 9.91 13.37 -8.06
C CYS A 287 10.67 14.29 -9.02
N ALA A 288 11.26 15.38 -8.52
CA ALA A 288 12.06 16.30 -9.33
C ALA A 288 13.38 15.68 -9.84
N ARG A 289 13.89 14.66 -9.15
CA ARG A 289 15.18 14.00 -9.44
C ARG A 289 15.05 12.72 -10.28
N VAL A 290 13.85 12.18 -10.44
CA VAL A 290 13.63 10.89 -11.08
C VAL A 290 14.09 10.91 -12.54
N ASP A 291 14.71 9.83 -13.00
CA ASP A 291 14.89 9.57 -14.43
C ASP A 291 13.53 9.18 -15.01
N VAL A 292 12.82 10.19 -15.51
CA VAL A 292 11.46 10.02 -16.04
C VAL A 292 11.43 9.15 -17.29
N GLU A 293 12.47 9.17 -18.13
CA GLU A 293 12.54 8.34 -19.33
C GLU A 293 12.65 6.87 -18.94
N TYR A 294 13.56 6.55 -18.01
CA TYR A 294 13.73 5.19 -17.51
C TYR A 294 12.55 4.71 -16.66
N PHE A 295 11.90 5.61 -15.91
CA PHE A 295 10.64 5.32 -15.20
C PHE A 295 9.52 4.91 -16.17
N LEU A 296 9.37 5.64 -17.29
CA LEU A 296 8.37 5.35 -18.32
C LEU A 296 8.70 4.08 -19.11
N GLU A 297 9.97 3.78 -19.36
CA GLU A 297 10.41 2.48 -19.89
C GLU A 297 10.00 1.34 -18.95
N GLY A 298 10.25 1.50 -17.65
CA GLY A 298 9.85 0.51 -16.66
C GLY A 298 8.35 0.31 -16.55
N LEU A 299 7.52 1.37 -16.73
CA LEU A 299 6.06 1.20 -16.86
C LEU A 299 5.69 0.30 -18.04
N ARG A 300 6.33 0.49 -19.20
CA ARG A 300 6.10 -0.35 -20.39
C ARG A 300 6.52 -1.80 -20.14
N ASP A 301 7.66 -2.00 -19.50
CA ASP A 301 8.16 -3.34 -19.16
C ASP A 301 7.26 -4.07 -18.16
N ILE A 302 6.69 -3.36 -17.18
CA ILE A 302 5.70 -3.90 -16.24
C ILE A 302 4.47 -4.38 -17.01
N VAL A 303 3.87 -3.52 -17.84
CA VAL A 303 2.67 -3.86 -18.62
C VAL A 303 2.92 -5.06 -19.54
N ALA A 304 4.07 -5.11 -20.20
CA ALA A 304 4.44 -6.22 -21.09
C ALA A 304 4.56 -7.57 -20.35
N ARG A 305 4.94 -7.56 -19.07
CA ARG A 305 5.18 -8.79 -18.27
C ARG A 305 4.01 -9.15 -17.36
N ARG A 306 3.19 -8.17 -16.98
CA ARG A 306 2.00 -8.30 -16.14
C ARG A 306 0.85 -7.47 -16.72
N PRO A 307 0.23 -7.91 -17.83
CA PRO A 307 -0.87 -7.20 -18.47
C PRO A 307 -2.23 -7.42 -17.78
N ASP A 308 -2.25 -7.91 -16.54
CA ASP A 308 -3.50 -8.14 -15.81
C ASP A 308 -4.19 -6.81 -15.47
N GLN A 309 -5.53 -6.82 -15.44
CA GLN A 309 -6.31 -5.60 -15.29
C GLN A 309 -6.09 -4.91 -13.94
N GLN A 310 -5.64 -5.61 -12.90
CA GLN A 310 -5.33 -4.95 -11.63
C GLN A 310 -4.06 -4.13 -11.73
N THR A 311 -3.01 -4.67 -12.38
CA THR A 311 -1.79 -3.93 -12.69
C THR A 311 -2.09 -2.73 -13.58
N ILE A 312 -2.90 -2.90 -14.64
CA ILE A 312 -3.28 -1.79 -15.53
C ILE A 312 -4.05 -0.70 -14.77
N ASN A 313 -5.04 -1.08 -13.94
CA ASN A 313 -5.79 -0.13 -13.12
C ASN A 313 -4.88 0.60 -12.12
N LEU A 314 -3.91 -0.09 -11.51
CA LEU A 314 -2.95 0.50 -10.57
C LEU A 314 -2.11 1.59 -11.25
N LEU A 315 -1.51 1.26 -12.40
CA LEU A 315 -0.66 2.19 -13.14
C LEU A 315 -1.47 3.34 -13.73
N ALA A 316 -2.65 3.06 -14.29
CA ALA A 316 -3.52 4.07 -14.87
C ALA A 316 -4.02 5.06 -13.80
N ALA A 317 -4.50 4.56 -12.66
CA ALA A 317 -4.97 5.40 -11.56
C ALA A 317 -3.82 6.21 -10.94
N TYR A 318 -2.62 5.63 -10.84
CA TYR A 318 -1.44 6.35 -10.39
C TYR A 318 -1.10 7.54 -11.28
N CYS A 319 -1.05 7.33 -12.60
CA CYS A 319 -0.75 8.39 -13.56
C CYS A 319 -1.87 9.43 -13.64
N ALA A 320 -3.13 9.00 -13.68
CA ALA A 320 -4.28 9.87 -13.90
C ALA A 320 -4.76 10.63 -12.65
N ILE A 321 -4.47 10.10 -11.45
CA ILE A 321 -4.96 10.67 -10.18
C ILE A 321 -3.81 11.00 -9.24
N THR A 322 -2.99 10.02 -8.86
CA THR A 322 -2.01 10.23 -7.79
C THR A 322 -1.01 11.33 -8.14
N GLN A 323 -0.41 11.26 -9.33
CA GLN A 323 0.52 12.29 -9.78
C GLN A 323 -0.19 13.61 -10.10
N GLN A 324 -1.38 13.54 -10.71
CA GLN A 324 -2.17 14.72 -11.04
C GLN A 324 -2.58 15.54 -9.79
N ASN A 325 -2.86 14.89 -8.67
CA ASN A 325 -3.25 15.55 -7.42
C ASN A 325 -2.15 16.43 -6.81
N ARG A 326 -0.88 16.19 -7.17
CA ARG A 326 0.27 16.99 -6.70
C ARG A 326 0.75 18.04 -7.70
N MET A 327 0.19 18.08 -8.90
CA MET A 327 0.51 19.11 -9.89
C MET A 327 0.32 20.52 -9.32
N GLY A 328 1.27 21.41 -9.58
CA GLY A 328 1.27 22.80 -9.14
C GLY A 328 1.86 23.02 -7.74
N GLN A 329 2.24 21.95 -7.02
CA GLN A 329 2.85 22.08 -5.69
C GLN A 329 4.36 22.38 -5.78
N ASN A 330 5.06 21.85 -6.79
CA ASN A 330 6.49 22.05 -6.98
C ASN A 330 6.83 22.09 -8.50
N PRO A 331 7.30 23.24 -9.03
CA PRO A 331 7.56 23.39 -10.47
C PRO A 331 8.60 22.42 -11.05
N GLN A 332 9.61 22.00 -10.26
CA GLN A 332 10.62 21.07 -10.75
C GLN A 332 10.05 19.65 -10.85
N ALA A 333 9.32 19.22 -9.83
CA ALA A 333 8.63 17.93 -9.85
C ALA A 333 7.55 17.87 -10.95
N ASP A 334 6.86 18.98 -11.20
CA ASP A 334 5.77 19.05 -12.18
C ASP A 334 6.22 18.73 -13.62
N ILE A 335 7.51 18.91 -13.95
CA ILE A 335 8.08 18.49 -15.24
C ILE A 335 7.96 16.97 -15.40
N ALA A 336 8.43 16.21 -14.40
CA ALA A 336 8.36 14.75 -14.40
C ALA A 336 6.90 14.28 -14.31
N ARG A 337 6.09 14.89 -13.43
CA ARG A 337 4.68 14.55 -13.27
C ARG A 337 3.90 14.68 -14.56
N LYS A 338 4.12 15.76 -15.32
CA LYS A 338 3.41 15.97 -16.58
C LYS A 338 3.62 14.79 -17.54
N GLN A 339 4.87 14.34 -17.69
CA GLN A 339 5.21 13.21 -18.55
C GLN A 339 4.62 11.89 -18.03
N ILE A 340 4.64 11.68 -16.72
CA ILE A 340 4.02 10.50 -16.09
C ILE A 340 2.51 10.51 -16.26
N CYS A 341 1.84 11.66 -16.07
CA CYS A 341 0.40 11.82 -16.29
C CYS A 341 0.02 11.52 -17.75
N GLU A 342 0.84 11.91 -18.72
CA GLU A 342 0.61 11.61 -20.15
C GLU A 342 0.57 10.10 -20.44
N ALA A 343 1.29 9.28 -19.67
CA ALA A 343 1.25 7.81 -19.80
C ALA A 343 -0.13 7.21 -19.48
N ALA A 344 -0.98 7.91 -18.73
CA ALA A 344 -2.36 7.48 -18.49
C ALA A 344 -3.14 7.28 -19.79
N ASN A 345 -2.85 8.06 -20.84
CA ASN A 345 -3.53 7.94 -22.13
C ASN A 345 -3.27 6.58 -22.78
N TRP A 346 -2.00 6.17 -22.83
CA TRP A 346 -1.58 4.87 -23.35
C TRP A 346 -2.16 3.72 -22.51
N LEU A 347 -2.05 3.80 -21.19
CA LEU A 347 -2.59 2.77 -20.29
C LEU A 347 -4.10 2.58 -20.42
N ILE A 348 -4.86 3.69 -20.46
CA ILE A 348 -6.32 3.65 -20.53
C ILE A 348 -6.79 3.21 -21.92
N ARG A 349 -6.20 3.73 -23.00
CA ARG A 349 -6.69 3.43 -24.35
C ARG A 349 -6.31 2.04 -24.83
N ASP A 350 -5.10 1.59 -24.52
CA ASP A 350 -4.53 0.41 -25.15
C ASP A 350 -4.62 -0.84 -24.27
N HIS A 351 -4.76 -0.68 -22.95
CA HIS A 351 -4.66 -1.81 -22.01
C HIS A 351 -5.85 -1.97 -21.07
N LEU A 352 -6.60 -0.91 -20.76
CA LEU A 352 -7.72 -1.00 -19.85
C LEU A 352 -8.91 -1.69 -20.54
N THR A 353 -9.51 -2.68 -19.90
CA THR A 353 -10.71 -3.39 -20.37
C THR A 353 -11.82 -3.38 -19.33
N GLU A 354 -11.46 -3.26 -18.05
CA GLU A 354 -12.39 -3.18 -16.93
C GLU A 354 -11.87 -2.26 -15.83
N LEU A 355 -12.77 -1.80 -14.97
CA LEU A 355 -12.48 -0.89 -13.87
C LEU A 355 -12.49 -1.64 -12.53
N HIS A 356 -11.46 -1.39 -11.73
CA HIS A 356 -11.33 -1.89 -10.35
C HIS A 356 -11.48 -0.73 -9.34
N PRO A 357 -12.68 -0.43 -8.83
CA PRO A 357 -12.95 0.81 -8.10
C PRO A 357 -12.10 1.03 -6.84
N LEU A 358 -11.74 -0.03 -6.11
CA LEU A 358 -10.91 0.07 -4.91
C LEU A 358 -9.50 0.60 -5.23
N ILE A 359 -8.91 0.17 -6.34
CA ILE A 359 -7.58 0.63 -6.77
C ILE A 359 -7.59 2.15 -7.01
N TRP A 360 -8.61 2.63 -7.72
CA TRP A 360 -8.78 4.04 -8.02
C TRP A 360 -9.10 4.87 -6.76
N ALA A 361 -9.82 4.29 -5.80
CA ALA A 361 -10.06 4.91 -4.50
C ALA A 361 -8.74 5.09 -3.72
N HIS A 362 -7.86 4.10 -3.73
CA HIS A 362 -6.53 4.22 -3.11
C HIS A 362 -5.64 5.27 -3.81
N ALA A 363 -5.68 5.35 -5.14
CA ALA A 363 -4.89 6.31 -5.91
C ALA A 363 -5.17 7.76 -5.49
N ALA A 364 -6.44 8.08 -5.22
CA ALA A 364 -6.86 9.40 -4.73
C ALA A 364 -6.31 9.77 -3.35
N ASN A 365 -5.77 8.80 -2.61
CA ASN A 365 -5.13 9.00 -1.30
C ASN A 365 -3.63 8.65 -1.33
N GLY A 366 -3.00 8.64 -2.52
CA GLY A 366 -1.58 8.36 -2.68
C GLY A 366 -1.18 6.91 -2.37
N PHE A 367 -2.09 5.95 -2.53
CA PHE A 367 -1.88 4.55 -2.18
C PHE A 367 -1.42 4.33 -0.74
N ASN A 368 -1.86 5.19 0.19
CA ASN A 368 -1.57 4.98 1.60
C ASN A 368 -2.21 3.66 2.07
N ASN A 369 -1.34 2.66 2.34
CA ASN A 369 -1.76 1.33 2.77
C ASN A 369 -2.30 1.30 4.22
N SER A 370 -2.08 2.39 4.98
CA SER A 370 -2.59 2.56 6.35
C SER A 370 -3.95 3.27 6.40
N LEU A 371 -4.58 3.54 5.24
CA LEU A 371 -5.90 4.19 5.21
C LEU A 371 -6.96 3.30 5.85
N ARG A 372 -7.59 3.82 6.90
CA ARG A 372 -8.79 3.20 7.47
C ARG A 372 -9.98 3.41 6.54
N VAL A 373 -10.52 2.30 6.05
CA VAL A 373 -11.72 2.29 5.21
C VAL A 373 -12.92 1.87 6.06
N ASN A 374 -13.69 2.86 6.53
CA ASN A 374 -14.87 2.62 7.37
C ASN A 374 -16.02 1.93 6.62
N SER A 375 -16.04 2.03 5.29
CA SER A 375 -17.03 1.37 4.42
C SER A 375 -16.39 1.14 3.06
N SER A 376 -16.16 -0.14 2.74
CA SER A 376 -15.61 -0.58 1.45
C SER A 376 -16.49 -0.11 0.30
N GLU A 377 -17.80 -0.22 0.43
CA GLU A 377 -18.78 0.22 -0.57
C GLU A 377 -18.67 1.73 -0.88
N ARG A 378 -18.64 2.59 0.15
CA ARG A 378 -18.50 4.04 -0.07
C ARG A 378 -17.14 4.39 -0.65
N PHE A 379 -16.10 3.68 -0.24
CA PHE A 379 -14.74 3.88 -0.73
C PHE A 379 -14.64 3.47 -2.22
N ALA A 380 -15.17 2.31 -2.58
CA ALA A 380 -15.29 1.85 -3.96
C ALA A 380 -16.14 2.79 -4.81
N ALA A 381 -17.30 3.26 -4.31
CA ALA A 381 -18.14 4.22 -5.02
C ALA A 381 -17.42 5.54 -5.31
N ARG A 382 -16.57 6.01 -4.38
CA ARG A 382 -15.70 7.17 -4.60
C ARG A 382 -14.68 6.89 -5.70
N GLY A 383 -13.96 5.77 -5.60
CA GLY A 383 -12.99 5.36 -6.61
C GLY A 383 -13.59 5.22 -8.01
N ARG A 384 -14.80 4.65 -8.11
CA ARG A 384 -15.57 4.57 -9.37
C ARG A 384 -15.82 5.96 -9.97
N ARG A 385 -16.29 6.92 -9.16
CA ARG A 385 -16.53 8.29 -9.64
C ARG A 385 -15.25 8.96 -10.11
N ASP A 386 -14.19 8.85 -9.31
CA ASP A 386 -12.90 9.48 -9.61
C ASP A 386 -12.30 8.89 -10.90
N ALA A 387 -12.40 7.58 -11.08
CA ALA A 387 -11.97 6.90 -12.29
C ALA A 387 -12.75 7.31 -13.54
N LEU A 388 -14.08 7.25 -13.49
CA LEU A 388 -14.92 7.63 -14.62
C LEU A 388 -14.70 9.10 -15.01
N LYS A 389 -14.48 9.97 -14.02
CA LYS A 389 -14.13 11.38 -14.29
C LYS A 389 -12.76 11.50 -14.98
N ALA A 390 -11.75 10.77 -14.52
CA ALA A 390 -10.43 10.78 -15.14
C ALA A 390 -10.48 10.27 -16.59
N ILE A 391 -11.15 9.13 -16.81
CA ILE A 391 -11.32 8.50 -18.13
C ILE A 391 -12.12 9.41 -19.06
N ALA A 392 -13.24 9.97 -18.61
CA ALA A 392 -14.06 10.88 -19.42
C ALA A 392 -13.31 12.17 -19.80
N ASN A 393 -12.46 12.70 -18.91
CA ASN A 393 -11.62 13.84 -19.23
C ASN A 393 -10.57 13.52 -20.29
N LEU A 394 -10.01 12.31 -20.25
CA LEU A 394 -9.01 11.83 -21.20
C LEU A 394 -9.61 11.58 -22.60
N LEU A 395 -10.85 11.11 -22.65
CA LEU A 395 -11.61 10.80 -23.87
C LEU A 395 -12.58 11.94 -24.26
N ARG A 396 -12.30 13.15 -23.81
CA ARG A 396 -13.22 14.29 -23.90
C ARG A 396 -13.57 14.67 -25.33
N GLU A 397 -12.60 14.62 -26.24
CA GLU A 397 -12.82 15.03 -27.63
C GLU A 397 -13.75 14.04 -28.34
N GLU A 398 -13.58 12.74 -28.10
CA GLU A 398 -14.47 11.70 -28.63
C GLU A 398 -15.88 11.84 -28.06
N LEU A 399 -16.01 12.00 -26.75
CA LEU A 399 -17.31 12.17 -26.10
C LEU A 399 -18.04 13.44 -26.56
N ARG A 400 -17.31 14.55 -26.77
CA ARG A 400 -17.86 15.80 -27.33
C ARG A 400 -18.30 15.67 -28.79
N SER A 401 -17.65 14.80 -29.56
CA SER A 401 -18.03 14.52 -30.96
C SER A 401 -19.29 13.65 -31.08
N GLY A 402 -19.84 13.18 -29.96
CA GLY A 402 -21.04 12.36 -29.91
C GLY A 402 -20.79 10.86 -30.01
N GLN A 403 -19.53 10.42 -29.92
CA GLN A 403 -19.18 9.00 -29.96
C GLN A 403 -19.55 8.31 -28.64
N SER A 404 -20.00 7.07 -28.76
CA SER A 404 -20.03 6.14 -27.64
C SER A 404 -18.68 5.44 -27.56
N VAL A 405 -18.08 5.49 -26.37
CA VAL A 405 -16.82 4.84 -26.04
C VAL A 405 -17.11 3.66 -25.11
N THR A 406 -16.80 2.46 -25.58
CA THR A 406 -17.08 1.22 -24.85
C THR A 406 -15.80 0.43 -24.63
N PHE A 407 -15.49 0.12 -23.38
CA PHE A 407 -14.41 -0.78 -23.01
C PHE A 407 -14.92 -2.21 -23.07
N THR A 408 -14.16 -3.09 -23.73
CA THR A 408 -14.51 -4.50 -23.90
C THR A 408 -13.31 -5.38 -23.55
N PRO A 409 -13.49 -6.70 -23.34
CA PRO A 409 -12.36 -7.62 -23.13
C PRO A 409 -11.34 -7.63 -24.28
N SER A 410 -11.70 -7.18 -25.48
CA SER A 410 -10.79 -7.03 -26.62
C SER A 410 -10.22 -5.62 -26.80
N GLY A 411 -10.50 -4.70 -25.87
CA GLY A 411 -10.00 -3.33 -25.86
C GLY A 411 -11.09 -2.27 -26.05
N LEU A 412 -10.63 -1.03 -26.25
CA LEU A 412 -11.46 0.15 -26.41
C LEU A 412 -12.11 0.20 -27.80
N GLN A 413 -13.42 0.43 -27.85
CA GLN A 413 -14.18 0.56 -29.08
C GLN A 413 -14.90 1.91 -29.14
N PHE A 414 -14.92 2.50 -30.33
CA PHE A 414 -15.62 3.74 -30.64
C PHE A 414 -16.76 3.43 -31.61
N SER A 415 -17.97 3.87 -31.29
CA SER A 415 -19.11 3.83 -32.21
C SER A 415 -19.71 5.23 -32.34
N GLY A 416 -19.90 5.69 -33.57
CA GLY A 416 -20.64 6.92 -33.85
C GLY A 416 -22.15 6.73 -33.67
N ASN A 417 -22.86 7.83 -33.42
CA ASN A 417 -24.30 7.90 -33.68
C ASN A 417 -24.58 7.98 -35.18
#